data_AF-A0AAW5Z6S9-F1
#
_entry.id   AF-A0AAW5Z6S9-F1
#
_cell.length_a   1.000
_cell.length_b   1.000
_cell.length_c   1.000
_cell.angle_alpha   90.00
_cell.angle_beta   90.00
_cell.angle_gamma   90.00
#
_symmetry.space_group_name_H-M   'P 1'
#
loop_
_entity.id
_entity.type
_entity.pdbx_description
1 polymer ?
#
loop_
_entity_poly.entity_id
_entity_poly.type
_entity_poly.pdbx_seq_one_letter_code
_entity_poly.pdbx_strand_id
1 'polypeptide(L)'
;MDFTPSDDLKYELGMLLSSRPSYLETDELPLVNGSVLNYGIKPSIYTAVEHSDIVNGEISSRLLIMLQRYEPRLKNPIIDHLFSDCNYSHFSITALFFMDKVKFRIKWNKNSGEISLDE
;
A
#
# COMPACT_ATOMS: atom_id res chain seq x y z
N MET A 1 13.30 1.85 -19.19
CA MET A 1 12.44 3.02 -18.95
C MET A 1 11.46 2.62 -17.89
N ASP A 2 11.38 3.37 -16.79
CA ASP A 2 10.32 3.16 -15.79
C ASP A 2 9.07 3.86 -16.32
N PHE A 3 7.97 3.12 -16.51
CA PHE A 3 6.71 3.64 -17.01
C PHE A 3 5.89 4.22 -15.84
N THR A 4 5.35 5.42 -16.02
CA THR A 4 4.39 6.01 -15.07
C THR A 4 3.03 5.36 -15.29
N PRO A 5 2.32 4.89 -14.25
CA PRO A 5 1.00 4.28 -14.40
C PRO A 5 0.04 5.14 -15.24
N SER A 6 -0.83 4.51 -16.02
CA SER A 6 -1.93 5.22 -16.69
C SER A 6 -2.87 5.85 -15.65
N ASP A 7 -3.62 6.88 -16.05
CA ASP A 7 -4.51 7.57 -15.11
C ASP A 7 -5.63 6.66 -14.59
N ASP A 8 -6.12 5.71 -15.41
CA ASP A 8 -7.05 4.67 -14.96
C ASP A 8 -6.44 3.80 -13.85
N LEU A 9 -5.19 3.36 -14.02
CA LEU A 9 -4.49 2.55 -13.03
C LEU A 9 -4.23 3.36 -11.74
N LYS A 10 -3.90 4.65 -11.85
CA LYS A 10 -3.76 5.53 -10.67
C LYS A 10 -5.08 5.67 -9.93
N TYR A 11 -6.20 5.82 -10.64
CA TYR A 11 -7.51 5.94 -10.02
C TYR A 11 -7.90 4.65 -9.28
N GLU A 12 -7.69 3.49 -9.90
CA GLU A 12 -7.93 2.17 -9.29
C GLU A 12 -7.03 1.95 -8.05
N LEU A 13 -5.74 2.28 -8.15
CA LEU A 13 -4.81 2.24 -7.02
C LEU A 13 -5.24 3.21 -5.91
N GLY A 14 -5.71 4.41 -6.25
CA GLY A 14 -6.23 5.38 -5.28
C GLY A 14 -7.42 4.83 -4.50
N MET A 15 -8.35 4.15 -5.17
CA MET A 15 -9.48 3.47 -4.50
C MET A 15 -8.99 2.36 -3.55
N LEU A 16 -7.98 1.59 -3.95
CA LEU A 16 -7.38 0.53 -3.13
C LEU A 16 -6.62 1.05 -1.90
N LEU A 17 -5.90 2.16 -2.05
CA LEU A 17 -5.10 2.73 -0.95
C LEU A 17 -5.95 3.47 0.07
N SER A 18 -7.06 4.07 -0.38
CA SER A 18 -7.98 4.83 0.49
C SER A 18 -8.98 3.95 1.25
N SER A 19 -9.12 2.68 0.87
CA SER A 19 -10.05 1.76 1.53
C SER A 19 -9.54 1.31 2.91
N ARG A 20 -10.48 1.10 3.85
CA ARG A 20 -10.18 0.66 5.21
C ARG A 20 -10.89 -0.67 5.49
N PRO A 21 -10.17 -1.75 5.82
CA PRO A 21 -10.80 -3.02 6.15
C PRO A 21 -11.63 -2.89 7.43
N SER A 22 -12.84 -3.43 7.41
CA SER A 22 -13.81 -3.33 8.51
C SER A 22 -13.56 -4.33 9.65
N TYR A 23 -12.89 -5.46 9.39
CA TYR A 23 -12.60 -6.48 10.39
C TYR A 23 -11.11 -6.60 10.70
N LEU A 24 -10.80 -6.61 12.01
CA LEU A 24 -9.44 -6.47 12.55
C LEU A 24 -8.66 -7.79 12.66
N GLU A 25 -9.31 -8.95 12.49
CA GLU A 25 -8.78 -10.29 12.84
C GLU A 25 -9.07 -11.38 11.79
N THR A 26 -9.23 -11.01 10.52
CA THR A 26 -9.60 -11.99 9.47
C THR A 26 -8.49 -12.27 8.46
N ASP A 27 -7.29 -11.72 8.65
CA ASP A 27 -6.18 -11.81 7.67
C ASP A 27 -5.78 -13.25 7.34
N GLU A 28 -5.93 -14.17 8.28
CA GLU A 28 -5.61 -15.59 8.13
C GLU A 28 -6.79 -16.46 7.68
N LEU A 29 -8.02 -15.91 7.63
CA LEU A 29 -9.20 -16.66 7.23
C LEU A 29 -9.36 -16.61 5.70
N PRO A 30 -9.14 -17.74 5.00
CA PRO A 30 -9.35 -17.80 3.56
C PRO A 30 -10.82 -17.43 3.25
N LEU A 31 -11.06 -16.76 2.13
CA LEU A 31 -12.39 -16.28 1.66
C LEU A 31 -12.94 -15.06 2.40
N VAL A 32 -12.56 -14.80 3.65
CA VAL A 32 -12.94 -13.58 4.39
C VAL A 32 -11.97 -12.44 4.08
N ASN A 33 -10.69 -12.76 3.97
CA ASN A 33 -9.61 -11.84 3.68
C ASN A 33 -9.53 -11.37 2.21
N GLY A 34 -10.35 -11.94 1.32
CA GLY A 34 -10.53 -11.52 -0.07
C GLY A 34 -11.81 -10.72 -0.32
N SER A 35 -12.58 -10.44 0.74
CA SER A 35 -13.81 -9.64 0.64
C SER A 35 -13.51 -8.16 0.45
N VAL A 36 -14.36 -7.47 -0.30
CA VAL A 36 -14.36 -5.99 -0.45
C VAL A 36 -14.46 -5.28 0.91
N LEU A 37 -15.04 -5.94 1.92
CA LEU A 37 -15.15 -5.40 3.29
C LEU A 37 -13.81 -5.37 4.03
N ASN A 38 -12.82 -6.14 3.57
CA ASN A 38 -11.47 -6.22 4.14
C ASN A 38 -10.41 -5.68 3.17
N TYR A 39 -10.84 -4.81 2.27
CA TYR A 39 -10.02 -4.12 1.30
C TYR A 39 -9.23 -2.98 1.99
N GLY A 40 -7.91 -2.94 1.82
CA GLY A 40 -7.04 -1.87 2.34
C GLY A 40 -6.03 -2.28 3.42
N ILE A 41 -5.55 -1.30 4.20
CA ILE A 41 -4.45 -1.47 5.17
C ILE A 41 -4.95 -1.27 6.60
N LYS A 42 -4.62 -2.21 7.50
CA LYS A 42 -5.14 -2.23 8.87
C LYS A 42 -4.62 -1.08 9.74
N PRO A 43 -5.48 -0.41 10.52
CA PRO A 43 -5.14 0.84 11.21
C PRO A 43 -4.43 0.74 12.56
N SER A 44 -4.31 -0.45 13.14
CA SER A 44 -3.83 -0.62 14.52
C SER A 44 -2.36 -0.20 14.78
N ILE A 45 -1.61 0.17 13.73
CA ILE A 45 -0.21 0.64 13.86
C ILE A 45 -0.14 2.17 13.99
N TYR A 46 -1.22 2.88 13.65
CA TYR A 46 -1.22 4.34 13.49
C TYR A 46 -1.08 5.12 14.81
N THR A 47 -1.11 4.45 15.96
CA THR A 47 -1.02 5.07 17.30
C THR A 47 0.26 4.70 18.08
N ALA A 48 1.20 3.95 17.48
CA ALA A 48 2.46 3.62 18.16
C ALA A 48 3.39 4.84 18.17
N VAL A 49 3.78 5.24 19.39
CA VAL A 49 4.34 6.55 19.78
C VAL A 49 5.74 6.84 19.21
N GLU A 50 6.37 5.91 18.50
CA GLU A 50 7.68 6.13 17.87
C GLU A 50 7.71 5.57 16.44
N HIS A 51 7.63 6.48 15.47
CA HIS A 51 7.81 6.18 14.05
C HIS A 51 9.26 5.75 13.80
N SER A 52 9.46 4.44 13.68
CA SER A 52 10.77 3.80 13.49
C SER A 52 10.80 2.99 12.19
N ASP A 53 12.00 2.53 11.80
CA ASP A 53 12.18 1.66 10.63
C ASP A 53 11.36 0.37 10.72
N ILE A 54 11.06 -0.10 11.95
CA ILE A 54 10.17 -1.24 12.20
C ILE A 54 8.76 -0.95 11.69
N VAL A 55 8.23 0.24 11.98
CA VAL A 55 6.89 0.66 11.53
C VAL A 55 6.86 0.79 10.01
N ASN A 56 7.90 1.39 9.41
CA ASN A 56 7.99 1.48 7.95
C ASN A 56 8.07 0.09 7.29
N GLY A 57 8.79 -0.87 7.89
CA GLY A 57 8.86 -2.25 7.40
C GLY A 57 7.52 -2.98 7.44
N GLU A 58 6.73 -2.76 8.50
CA GLU A 58 5.38 -3.31 8.61
C GLU A 58 4.41 -2.68 7.59
N ILE A 59 4.48 -1.35 7.39
CA ILE A 59 3.69 -0.69 6.34
C ILE A 59 4.08 -1.21 4.95
N SER A 60 5.37 -1.38 4.67
CA SER A 60 5.85 -1.99 3.41
C SER A 60 5.30 -3.40 3.21
N SER A 61 5.32 -4.23 4.26
CA SER A 61 4.81 -5.61 4.20
C SER A 61 3.30 -5.64 3.90
N ARG A 62 2.53 -4.72 4.49
CA ARG A 62 1.10 -4.58 4.23
C ARG A 62 0.80 -4.09 2.83
N LEU A 63 1.55 -3.08 2.36
CA LEU A 63 1.45 -2.61 0.98
C LEU A 63 1.70 -3.75 -0.01
N LEU A 64 2.71 -4.58 0.25
CA LEU A 64 3.03 -5.74 -0.56
C LEU A 64 1.89 -6.75 -0.62
N ILE A 65 1.38 -7.19 0.54
CA ILE A 65 0.28 -8.17 0.63
C ILE A 65 -0.97 -7.63 -0.07
N MET A 66 -1.29 -6.36 0.15
CA MET A 66 -2.46 -5.70 -0.41
C MET A 66 -2.37 -5.63 -1.95
N LEU A 67 -1.23 -5.23 -2.52
CA LEU A 67 -1.03 -5.21 -3.98
C LEU A 67 -1.10 -6.62 -4.58
N GLN A 68 -0.45 -7.60 -3.95
CA GLN A 68 -0.49 -8.99 -4.42
C GLN A 68 -1.90 -9.58 -4.41
N ARG A 69 -2.72 -9.20 -3.43
CA ARG A 69 -4.08 -9.71 -3.26
C ARG A 69 -5.08 -9.02 -4.17
N TYR A 70 -5.01 -7.70 -4.27
CA TYR A 70 -6.08 -6.87 -4.82
C TYR A 70 -5.73 -6.21 -6.15
N GLU A 71 -4.47 -6.21 -6.56
CA GLU A 71 -4.03 -5.72 -7.86
C GLU A 71 -3.17 -6.75 -8.61
N PRO A 72 -3.74 -7.91 -9.00
CA PRO A 72 -3.00 -9.00 -9.59
C PRO A 72 -2.41 -8.69 -10.98
N ARG A 73 -2.78 -7.56 -11.61
CA ARG A 73 -2.17 -7.09 -12.86
C ARG A 73 -0.74 -6.58 -12.62
N LEU A 74 -0.43 -6.11 -11.40
CA LEU A 74 0.92 -5.77 -10.97
C LEU A 74 1.65 -7.05 -10.50
N LYS A 75 2.48 -7.61 -11.36
CA LYS A 75 3.30 -8.79 -11.07
C LYS A 75 4.57 -8.39 -10.32
N ASN A 76 4.92 -9.22 -9.33
CA ASN A 76 6.14 -9.10 -8.53
C ASN A 76 6.38 -7.69 -7.98
N PRO A 77 5.41 -7.08 -7.25
CA PRO A 77 5.61 -5.78 -6.64
C PRO A 77 6.76 -5.82 -5.62
N ILE A 78 7.61 -4.81 -5.66
CA ILE A 78 8.69 -4.53 -4.73
C ILE A 78 8.38 -3.19 -4.08
N ILE A 79 8.38 -3.14 -2.75
CA ILE A 79 8.17 -1.93 -1.95
C ILE A 79 9.50 -1.51 -1.34
N ASP A 80 9.97 -0.31 -1.68
CA ASP A 80 11.15 0.30 -1.09
C ASP A 80 10.72 1.52 -0.26
N HIS A 81 11.11 1.57 1.02
CA HIS A 81 10.99 2.81 1.79
C HIS A 81 12.03 3.82 1.28
N LEU A 82 11.60 5.05 1.00
CA LEU A 82 12.47 6.10 0.45
C LEU A 82 13.01 7.00 1.55
N PHE A 83 12.10 7.70 2.24
CA PHE A 83 12.41 8.62 3.31
C PHE A 83 11.17 8.86 4.17
N SER A 84 11.39 9.53 5.29
CA SER A 84 10.37 9.84 6.28
C SER A 84 10.57 11.27 6.76
N ASP A 85 9.49 12.04 6.85
CA ASP A 85 9.46 13.34 7.53
C ASP A 85 8.61 13.27 8.81
N CYS A 86 8.33 14.40 9.44
CA CYS A 86 7.54 14.47 10.68
C CYS A 86 6.10 13.98 10.52
N ASN A 87 5.51 14.09 9.33
CA ASN A 87 4.11 13.81 9.05
C ASN A 87 3.91 12.62 8.10
N TYR A 88 4.90 12.30 7.27
CA TYR A 88 4.76 11.32 6.19
C TYR A 88 5.94 10.33 6.14
N SER A 89 5.64 9.11 5.67
CA SER A 89 6.63 8.18 5.14
C SER A 89 6.35 7.95 3.65
N HIS A 90 7.40 7.99 2.83
CA HIS A 90 7.31 7.82 1.38
C HIS A 90 7.88 6.47 0.97
N PHE A 91 7.18 5.79 0.06
CA PHE A 91 7.52 4.48 -0.45
C PHE A 91 7.53 4.51 -1.97
N SER A 92 8.47 3.79 -2.58
CA SER A 92 8.51 3.52 -4.01
C SER A 92 8.03 2.11 -4.26
N ILE A 93 7.15 1.95 -5.25
CA ILE A 93 6.63 0.66 -5.68
C ILE A 93 7.12 0.43 -7.09
N THR A 94 7.77 -0.70 -7.28
CA THR A 94 8.22 -1.17 -8.59
C THR A 94 7.53 -2.49 -8.89
N ALA A 95 6.87 -2.61 -10.04
CA ALA A 95 6.19 -3.84 -10.44
C ALA A 95 6.21 -4.01 -11.96
N LEU A 96 5.80 -5.18 -12.43
CA LEU A 96 5.53 -5.44 -13.85
C LEU A 96 4.03 -5.33 -14.10
N PHE A 97 3.62 -4.39 -14.94
CA PHE A 97 2.25 -4.28 -15.44
C PHE A 97 2.23 -4.75 -16.90
N PHE A 98 1.61 -5.91 -17.13
CA PHE A 98 1.74 -6.65 -18.39
C PHE A 98 3.22 -6.94 -18.73
N MET A 99 3.79 -6.25 -19.72
CA MET A 99 5.20 -6.40 -20.16
C MET A 99 6.08 -5.23 -19.71
N ASP A 100 5.48 -4.19 -19.13
CA ASP A 100 6.17 -2.95 -18.82
C ASP A 100 6.47 -2.86 -17.32
N LYS A 101 7.67 -2.37 -17.02
CA LYS A 101 8.03 -2.05 -15.64
C LYS A 101 7.41 -0.72 -15.26
N VAL A 102 6.54 -0.74 -14.25
CA VAL A 102 5.91 0.45 -13.71
C VAL A 102 6.53 0.83 -12.39
N LYS A 103 6.66 2.15 -12.17
CA LYS A 103 7.15 2.70 -10.92
C LYS A 103 6.27 3.85 -10.48
N PHE A 104 5.84 3.82 -9.24
CA PHE A 104 5.03 4.88 -8.63
C PHE A 104 5.38 5.04 -7.16
N ARG A 105 4.95 6.15 -6.56
CA ARG A 105 5.20 6.44 -5.15
C ARG A 105 3.89 6.45 -4.37
N ILE A 106 4.01 6.08 -3.10
CA ILE A 106 2.94 6.14 -2.12
C ILE A 106 3.45 6.92 -0.92
N LYS A 107 2.59 7.76 -0.37
CA LYS A 107 2.80 8.41 0.92
C LYS A 107 1.85 7.84 1.96
N TRP A 108 2.37 7.64 3.16
CA TRP A 108 1.59 7.29 4.34
C TRP A 108 1.63 8.46 5.32
N ASN A 109 0.45 8.96 5.70
CA ASN A 109 0.28 9.98 6.71
C ASN A 109 0.32 9.35 8.11
N LYS A 110 1.35 9.72 8.88
CA LYS A 110 1.63 9.21 10.22
C LYS A 110 0.58 9.58 11.25
N ASN A 111 -0.09 10.72 11.05
CA ASN A 111 -1.08 11.26 11.99
C ASN A 111 -2.48 10.67 11.73
N SER A 112 -2.89 10.57 10.46
CA SER A 112 -4.25 10.12 10.09
C SER A 112 -4.32 8.64 9.73
N GLY A 113 -3.17 7.99 9.50
CA GLY A 113 -3.09 6.64 8.96
C GLY A 113 -3.41 6.54 7.47
N GLU A 114 -3.70 7.66 6.79
CA GLU A 114 -4.08 7.68 5.38
C GLU A 114 -2.94 7.25 4.48
N ILE A 115 -3.25 6.46 3.46
CA ILE A 115 -2.30 6.02 2.45
C ILE A 115 -2.83 6.49 1.09
N SER A 116 -1.98 7.13 0.31
CA SER A 116 -2.34 7.70 -0.99
C SER A 116 -1.17 7.66 -1.96
N LEU A 117 -1.47 7.78 -3.25
CA LEU A 117 -0.43 7.98 -4.26
C LEU A 117 0.29 9.32 -4.01
N ASP A 118 1.60 9.29 -4.23
CA ASP A 118 2.49 10.45 -4.13
C ASP A 118 2.87 10.85 -5.56
N GLU A 119 2.25 11.92 -6.06
CA GLU A 119 2.41 12.43 -7.43
C GLU A 119 3.79 13.07 -7.67
#